data_AF-A0A970K631-F1
#
_entry.id   AF-A0A970K631-F1
#
_cell.length_a   1.000
_cell.length_b   1.000
_cell.length_c   1.000
_cell.angle_alpha   90.00
_cell.angle_beta   90.00
_cell.angle_gamma   90.00
#
_symmetry.space_group_name_H-M   'P 1'
#
loop_
_entity.id
_entity.type
_entity.pdbx_description
1 polymer ?
#
loop_
_entity_poly.entity_id
_entity_poly.type
_entity_poly.pdbx_seq_one_letter_code
_entity_poly.pdbx_strand_id
1 'polypeptide(L)'
;MLALFPVAPARAVSGAVRVAVIDTGISSRAIAAENLAKGRNYVTAGGSTEDTHGHGTAVAAIIAGSASAGVEGLCPEAVLIPLVYCVKTGNGSILKGDVDMLAQIIYDAVDVYGCRIINISSGTKSDLAVLREAVAYAERRGVLIVSSAGNDGSKTPYYPGAYPTVLCAGSVSETGDGPASFSNRHSGVDVVAPGVRVPTVDLLGEAAVGTGTSFAAAWVTGMAARLLMADPSLTPYELREIIKGTARDIGAPGWDEQTGWGLADLPAALAEIVGSPAPQLPFDDVEPGAYYLEAVQWALRRGITGGTSENTFSPDLFCTRAQTVTFLWRAAGCPEPGIKAQPFEDVREGDYFYKAVLWAVEKGVTTGTSATTFSPHDTCTEAQIITLIWRAKGRPAPPARSELLARLGEAYYAHAAAWADALGLFTAAQTQFDADAPAPRAHIVTYLFASAESGR
;
A
#
# COMPACT_ATOMS: atom_id res chain seq x y z
N MET A 1 10.55 -9.63 -40.18
CA MET A 1 10.06 -10.75 -39.35
C MET A 1 11.28 -11.43 -38.75
N LEU A 2 11.67 -11.04 -37.54
CA LEU A 2 12.77 -11.63 -36.78
C LEU A 2 12.34 -11.65 -35.31
N ALA A 3 12.50 -12.82 -34.71
CA ALA A 3 11.75 -13.31 -33.57
C ALA A 3 12.22 -12.74 -32.21
N LEU A 4 11.28 -12.82 -31.27
CA LEU A 4 11.40 -12.59 -29.84
C LEU A 4 12.59 -13.30 -29.19
N PHE A 5 13.27 -12.60 -28.28
CA PHE A 5 13.91 -13.22 -27.12
C PHE A 5 13.10 -12.84 -25.87
N PRO A 6 12.48 -13.78 -25.15
CA PRO A 6 11.96 -13.50 -23.83
C PRO A 6 13.15 -13.39 -22.87
N VAL A 7 13.34 -12.22 -22.28
CA VAL A 7 14.19 -12.08 -21.10
C VAL A 7 13.45 -12.78 -19.97
N ALA A 8 13.93 -13.95 -19.56
CA ALA A 8 13.42 -14.62 -18.37
C ALA A 8 13.60 -13.67 -17.16
N PRO A 9 12.59 -13.53 -16.28
CA PRO A 9 12.77 -12.78 -15.06
C PRO A 9 13.90 -13.42 -14.25
N ALA A 10 14.85 -12.61 -13.79
CA ALA A 10 15.83 -13.04 -12.81
C ALA A 10 15.05 -13.66 -11.64
N ARG A 11 15.36 -14.93 -11.36
CA ARG A 11 14.71 -15.75 -10.34
C ARG A 11 14.76 -14.97 -9.02
N ALA A 12 13.60 -14.57 -8.51
CA ALA A 12 13.48 -13.88 -7.23
C ALA A 12 14.14 -14.74 -6.15
N VAL A 13 15.03 -14.16 -5.35
CA VAL A 13 15.38 -14.72 -4.04
C VAL A 13 14.09 -14.66 -3.23
N SER A 14 13.45 -15.81 -3.00
CA SER A 14 12.18 -15.84 -2.27
C SER A 14 12.40 -15.30 -0.87
N GLY A 15 11.83 -14.13 -0.55
CA GLY A 15 11.84 -13.54 0.79
C GLY A 15 12.43 -12.12 0.90
N ALA A 16 13.13 -11.60 -0.11
CA ALA A 16 13.72 -10.26 -0.03
C ALA A 16 12.72 -9.13 -0.35
N VAL A 17 12.72 -8.06 0.45
CA VAL A 17 11.91 -6.86 0.19
C VAL A 17 12.52 -6.06 -0.97
N ARG A 18 11.70 -5.82 -1.99
CA ARG A 18 12.09 -5.05 -3.19
C ARG A 18 11.81 -3.57 -2.99
N VAL A 19 12.86 -2.75 -3.10
CA VAL A 19 12.79 -1.29 -2.86
C VAL A 19 13.18 -0.53 -4.14
N ALA A 20 12.27 0.25 -4.69
CA ALA A 20 12.60 1.19 -5.75
C ALA A 20 13.34 2.40 -5.16
N VAL A 21 14.47 2.77 -5.76
CA VAL A 21 15.21 3.98 -5.43
C VAL A 21 15.08 4.94 -6.62
N ILE A 22 14.17 5.92 -6.49
CA ILE A 22 13.96 6.95 -7.51
C ILE A 22 14.96 8.09 -7.28
N ASP A 23 16.11 7.99 -7.93
CA ASP A 23 17.26 8.85 -7.63
C ASP A 23 18.23 8.94 -8.83
N THR A 24 19.54 9.06 -8.59
CA THR A 24 20.56 9.30 -9.63
C THR A 24 21.18 8.05 -10.25
N GLY A 25 20.62 6.88 -9.92
CA GLY A 25 21.22 5.57 -10.18
C GLY A 25 21.90 5.01 -8.94
N ILE A 26 22.47 3.81 -9.07
CA ILE A 26 23.23 3.17 -8.00
C ILE A 26 24.51 2.59 -8.59
N SER A 27 25.65 2.89 -7.96
CA SER A 27 26.95 2.33 -8.33
C SER A 27 27.04 0.86 -7.94
N SER A 28 27.26 -0.02 -8.93
CA SER A 28 27.51 -1.46 -8.68
C SER A 28 28.88 -1.76 -8.04
N ARG A 29 29.73 -0.74 -7.88
CA ARG A 29 30.97 -0.85 -7.09
C ARG A 29 30.72 -0.75 -5.59
N ALA A 30 29.68 -0.02 -5.21
CA ALA A 30 29.38 0.29 -3.82
C ALA A 30 28.39 -0.70 -3.21
N ILE A 31 27.40 -1.15 -3.98
CA ILE A 31 26.35 -2.06 -3.50
C ILE A 31 26.56 -3.45 -4.10
N ALA A 32 26.43 -4.47 -3.26
CA ALA A 32 26.64 -5.86 -3.67
C ALA A 32 25.64 -6.29 -4.76
N ALA A 33 26.08 -7.18 -5.64
CA ALA A 33 25.29 -7.59 -6.81
C ALA A 33 23.98 -8.29 -6.42
N GLU A 34 23.98 -9.02 -5.31
CA GLU A 34 22.80 -9.67 -4.73
C GLU A 34 21.75 -8.67 -4.21
N ASN A 35 22.17 -7.46 -3.84
CA ASN A 35 21.30 -6.38 -3.39
C ASN A 35 20.85 -5.48 -4.55
N LEU A 36 21.31 -5.73 -5.79
CA LEU A 36 20.98 -4.92 -6.96
C LEU A 36 20.20 -5.72 -8.00
N ALA A 37 18.96 -5.31 -8.23
CA ALA A 37 18.16 -5.80 -9.35
C ALA A 37 18.24 -4.84 -10.55
N LYS A 38 17.83 -5.36 -11.72
CA LYS A 38 17.73 -4.56 -12.94
C LYS A 38 16.71 -3.44 -12.76
N GLY A 39 17.13 -2.20 -13.00
CA GLY A 39 16.29 -1.02 -13.04
C GLY A 39 16.17 -0.39 -14.42
N ARG A 40 15.90 0.91 -14.48
CA ARG A 40 15.79 1.67 -15.74
C ARG A 40 16.24 3.11 -15.57
N ASN A 41 16.87 3.64 -16.61
CA ASN A 41 17.11 5.07 -16.74
C ASN A 41 15.98 5.75 -17.53
N TYR A 42 15.32 6.73 -16.91
CA TYR A 42 14.19 7.45 -17.52
C TYR A 42 14.61 8.77 -18.14
N VAL A 43 15.76 9.32 -17.72
CA VAL A 43 16.26 10.61 -18.24
C VAL A 43 16.93 10.45 -19.60
N THR A 44 17.63 9.33 -19.81
CA THR A 44 18.34 9.03 -21.05
C THR A 44 17.87 7.70 -21.62
N ALA A 45 17.30 7.73 -22.83
CA ALA A 45 16.76 6.54 -23.47
C ALA A 45 17.86 5.48 -23.68
N GLY A 46 17.65 4.27 -23.16
CA GLY A 46 18.65 3.19 -23.20
C GLY A 46 19.87 3.42 -22.29
N GLY A 47 19.82 4.44 -21.43
CA GLY A 47 20.91 4.80 -20.54
C GLY A 47 21.14 3.78 -19.41
N SER A 48 22.35 3.81 -18.85
CA SER A 48 22.75 2.98 -17.71
C SER A 48 22.03 3.40 -16.43
N THR A 49 21.83 2.46 -15.51
CA THR A 49 21.40 2.73 -14.12
C THR A 49 22.56 2.98 -13.16
N GLU A 50 23.81 2.91 -13.66
CA GLU A 50 24.99 3.28 -12.90
C GLU A 50 24.94 4.77 -12.53
N ASP A 51 25.26 5.05 -11.27
CA ASP A 51 25.20 6.40 -10.74
C ASP A 51 26.34 7.27 -11.31
N THR A 52 25.98 8.47 -11.72
CA THR A 52 26.93 9.47 -12.26
C THR A 52 27.03 10.69 -11.35
N HIS A 53 26.16 10.79 -10.35
CA HIS A 53 26.08 11.93 -9.44
C HIS A 53 26.60 11.58 -8.03
N GLY A 54 26.24 10.40 -7.51
CA GLY A 54 26.64 9.87 -6.20
C GLY A 54 25.55 9.86 -5.16
N HIS A 55 24.47 10.61 -5.38
CA HIS A 55 23.40 10.76 -4.39
C HIS A 55 22.58 9.47 -4.23
N GLY A 56 22.16 8.85 -5.34
CA GLY A 56 21.41 7.59 -5.30
C GLY A 56 22.21 6.42 -4.73
N THR A 57 23.52 6.38 -4.98
CA THR A 57 24.42 5.39 -4.36
C THR A 57 24.49 5.57 -2.84
N ALA A 58 24.59 6.82 -2.38
CA ALA A 58 24.62 7.12 -0.94
C ALA A 58 23.28 6.78 -0.24
N VAL A 59 22.16 7.06 -0.90
CA VAL A 59 20.81 6.62 -0.45
C VAL A 59 20.73 5.10 -0.36
N ALA A 60 21.19 4.40 -1.40
CA ALA A 60 21.18 2.94 -1.45
C ALA A 60 22.00 2.30 -0.31
N ALA A 61 23.17 2.85 0.01
CA ALA A 61 24.02 2.34 1.07
C ALA A 61 23.41 2.50 2.47
N ILE A 62 22.59 3.52 2.71
CA ILE A 62 21.86 3.64 4.00
C ILE A 62 20.80 2.53 4.10
N ILE A 63 20.15 2.19 2.99
CA ILE A 63 19.09 1.17 2.98
C ILE A 63 19.70 -0.24 3.10
N ALA A 64 20.63 -0.61 2.21
CA ALA A 64 21.12 -1.99 2.08
C ALA A 64 22.58 -2.19 2.51
N GLY A 65 23.31 -1.13 2.80
CA GLY A 65 24.71 -1.21 3.22
C GLY A 65 25.70 -1.29 2.06
N SER A 66 26.98 -1.25 2.41
CA SER A 66 28.11 -1.42 1.49
C SER A 66 29.23 -2.15 2.21
N ALA A 67 29.46 -3.40 1.80
CA ALA A 67 30.51 -4.24 2.38
C ALA A 67 31.92 -3.69 2.10
N SER A 68 32.14 -3.07 0.93
CA SER A 68 33.43 -2.48 0.56
C SER A 68 33.84 -1.33 1.46
N ALA A 69 32.87 -0.53 1.92
CA ALA A 69 33.09 0.61 2.79
C ALA A 69 32.91 0.29 4.30
N GLY A 70 32.49 -0.93 4.65
CA GLY A 70 32.11 -1.28 6.02
C GLY A 70 30.88 -0.50 6.54
N VAL A 71 29.98 -0.08 5.64
CA VAL A 71 28.75 0.62 6.00
C VAL A 71 27.63 -0.41 6.16
N GLU A 72 27.08 -0.50 7.36
CA GLU A 72 25.90 -1.33 7.63
C GLU A 72 24.62 -0.60 7.18
N GLY A 73 23.83 -1.26 6.34
CA GLY A 73 22.52 -0.77 5.95
C GLY A 73 21.48 -1.10 7.01
N LEU A 74 20.38 -0.34 7.01
CA LEU A 74 19.25 -0.64 7.89
C LEU A 74 18.61 -1.99 7.56
N CYS A 75 18.55 -2.37 6.28
CA CYS A 75 18.04 -3.66 5.77
C CYS A 75 19.02 -4.28 4.75
N PRO A 76 20.08 -4.97 5.21
CA PRO A 76 21.08 -5.58 4.35
C PRO A 76 20.53 -6.65 3.38
N GLU A 77 19.35 -7.20 3.63
CA GLU A 77 18.69 -8.18 2.77
C GLU A 77 17.82 -7.54 1.67
N ALA A 78 17.65 -6.21 1.68
CA ALA A 78 16.83 -5.52 0.70
C ALA A 78 17.43 -5.64 -0.71
N VAL A 79 16.55 -5.85 -1.70
CA VAL A 79 16.92 -5.80 -3.12
C VAL A 79 16.49 -4.46 -3.67
N LEU A 80 17.47 -3.67 -4.12
CA LEU A 80 17.28 -2.32 -4.62
C LEU A 80 17.09 -2.32 -6.14
N ILE A 81 16.14 -1.51 -6.60
CA ILE A 81 15.83 -1.30 -8.01
C ILE A 81 16.17 0.17 -8.34
N PRO A 82 17.27 0.44 -9.08
CA PRO A 82 17.65 1.80 -9.45
C PRO A 82 16.74 2.34 -10.55
N LEU A 83 15.90 3.33 -10.21
CA LEU A 83 15.02 4.00 -11.16
C LEU A 83 15.52 5.44 -11.37
N VAL A 84 16.31 5.65 -12.42
CA VAL A 84 17.06 6.89 -12.59
C VAL A 84 16.14 8.01 -13.04
N TYR A 85 16.01 9.00 -12.17
CA TYR A 85 15.22 10.21 -12.34
C TYR A 85 16.10 11.46 -12.51
N CYS A 86 17.39 11.36 -12.18
CA CYS A 86 18.35 12.45 -12.32
C CYS A 86 19.71 11.91 -12.79
N VAL A 87 20.42 12.61 -13.67
CA VAL A 87 21.78 12.22 -14.10
C VAL A 87 22.71 13.42 -14.11
N LYS A 88 23.99 13.19 -13.79
CA LYS A 88 25.05 14.15 -14.04
C LYS A 88 25.74 13.78 -15.35
N THR A 89 25.56 14.61 -16.36
CA THR A 89 26.14 14.38 -17.69
C THR A 89 27.67 14.53 -17.66
N GLY A 90 28.35 14.02 -18.70
CA GLY A 90 29.82 14.08 -18.79
C GLY A 90 30.41 15.50 -18.82
N ASN A 91 29.61 16.52 -19.16
CA ASN A 91 30.02 17.93 -19.08
C ASN A 91 29.73 18.58 -17.71
N GLY A 92 29.23 17.81 -16.74
CA GLY A 92 28.90 18.25 -15.39
C GLY A 92 27.47 18.78 -15.19
N SER A 93 26.66 18.90 -16.25
CA SER A 93 25.28 19.39 -16.16
C SER A 93 24.35 18.35 -15.54
N ILE A 94 23.41 18.80 -14.71
CA ILE A 94 22.39 17.96 -14.07
C ILE A 94 21.13 17.95 -14.93
N LEU A 95 20.69 16.77 -15.36
CA LEU A 95 19.41 16.56 -16.03
C LEU A 95 18.49 15.82 -15.08
N LYS A 96 17.32 16.39 -14.81
CA LYS A 96 16.33 15.86 -13.88
C LYS A 96 15.01 15.68 -14.62
N GLY A 97 14.31 14.58 -14.35
CA GLY A 97 12.97 14.33 -14.87
C GLY A 97 11.97 15.39 -14.43
N ASP A 98 10.84 15.47 -15.11
CA ASP A 98 9.69 16.28 -14.68
C ASP A 98 8.74 15.47 -13.79
N VAL A 99 7.59 16.06 -13.44
CA VAL A 99 6.61 15.40 -12.54
C VAL A 99 5.88 14.27 -13.24
N ASP A 100 5.64 14.36 -14.55
CA ASP A 100 5.03 13.29 -15.33
C ASP A 100 5.94 12.06 -15.38
N MET A 101 7.25 12.27 -15.55
CA MET A 101 8.25 11.20 -15.42
C MET A 101 8.25 10.60 -14.02
N LEU A 102 8.21 11.40 -12.96
CA LEU A 102 8.15 10.89 -11.59
C LEU A 102 6.92 9.99 -11.38
N ALA A 103 5.74 10.43 -11.85
CA ALA A 103 4.52 9.63 -11.81
C ALA A 103 4.65 8.31 -12.57
N GLN A 104 5.23 8.34 -13.78
CA GLN A 104 5.48 7.12 -14.57
C GLN A 104 6.43 6.15 -13.85
N ILE A 105 7.48 6.66 -13.20
CA ILE A 105 8.42 5.82 -12.45
C ILE A 105 7.71 5.14 -11.28
N ILE A 106 6.78 5.82 -10.60
CA ILE A 106 5.97 5.22 -9.52
C ILE A 106 5.12 4.07 -10.07
N TYR A 107 4.44 4.24 -11.21
CA TYR A 107 3.69 3.14 -11.84
C TYR A 107 4.59 1.96 -12.20
N ASP A 108 5.74 2.22 -12.84
CA ASP A 108 6.68 1.17 -13.24
C ASP A 108 7.26 0.44 -12.01
N ALA A 109 7.58 1.16 -10.93
CA ALA A 109 8.04 0.56 -9.66
C ALA A 109 7.05 -0.49 -9.13
N VAL A 110 5.75 -0.22 -9.26
CA VAL A 110 4.68 -1.13 -8.85
C VAL A 110 4.52 -2.29 -9.85
N ASP A 111 4.26 -1.98 -11.13
CA ASP A 111 3.78 -2.99 -12.09
C ASP A 111 4.89 -3.73 -12.82
N VAL A 112 6.01 -3.07 -13.09
CA VAL A 112 7.13 -3.65 -13.83
C VAL A 112 8.12 -4.30 -12.86
N TYR A 113 8.37 -3.65 -11.72
CA TYR A 113 9.41 -4.06 -10.79
C TYR A 113 8.88 -4.78 -9.54
N GLY A 114 7.57 -4.76 -9.28
CA GLY A 114 6.98 -5.46 -8.14
C GLY A 114 7.55 -5.02 -6.80
N CYS A 115 7.84 -3.72 -6.65
CA CYS A 115 8.40 -3.17 -5.41
C CYS A 115 7.35 -3.13 -4.30
N ARG A 116 7.79 -3.31 -3.05
CA ARG A 116 6.97 -3.12 -1.85
C ARG A 116 7.14 -1.75 -1.21
N ILE A 117 8.29 -1.12 -1.46
CA ILE A 117 8.61 0.23 -1.00
C ILE A 117 9.21 1.04 -2.16
N ILE A 118 8.90 2.34 -2.22
CA ILE A 118 9.49 3.31 -3.14
C ILE A 118 10.10 4.44 -2.30
N ASN A 119 11.42 4.62 -2.38
CA ASN A 119 12.12 5.76 -1.80
C ASN A 119 12.23 6.89 -2.83
N ILE A 120 11.78 8.09 -2.46
CA ILE A 120 11.81 9.27 -3.32
C ILE A 120 12.53 10.42 -2.61
N SER A 121 13.71 10.76 -3.12
CA SER A 121 14.56 11.82 -2.57
C SER A 121 14.44 13.15 -3.35
N SER A 122 13.33 13.34 -4.04
CA SER A 122 13.08 14.49 -4.92
C SER A 122 11.60 14.82 -4.98
N GLY A 123 11.27 16.07 -5.27
CA GLY A 123 9.91 16.53 -5.27
C GLY A 123 9.70 17.89 -5.92
N THR A 124 8.52 18.44 -5.67
CA THR A 124 8.02 19.73 -6.14
C THR A 124 7.26 20.46 -5.03
N LYS A 125 7.17 21.79 -5.12
CA LYS A 125 6.40 22.62 -4.18
C LYS A 125 4.92 22.75 -4.58
N SER A 126 4.53 22.13 -5.69
CA SER A 126 3.18 22.22 -6.25
C SER A 126 2.46 20.89 -6.15
N ASP A 127 1.21 20.95 -5.70
CA ASP A 127 0.32 19.81 -5.70
C ASP A 127 -0.22 19.56 -7.11
N LEU A 128 0.04 18.38 -7.67
CA LEU A 128 -0.28 18.04 -9.05
C LEU A 128 -1.08 16.74 -9.13
N ALA A 129 -2.21 16.78 -9.85
CA ALA A 129 -3.14 15.65 -9.95
C ALA A 129 -2.47 14.37 -10.46
N VAL A 130 -1.56 14.48 -11.43
CA VAL A 130 -0.82 13.34 -12.00
C VAL A 130 0.03 12.62 -10.94
N LEU A 131 0.69 13.38 -10.08
CA LEU A 131 1.53 12.80 -9.02
C LEU A 131 0.66 12.24 -7.89
N ARG A 132 -0.43 12.92 -7.53
CA ARG A 132 -1.40 12.44 -6.53
C ARG A 132 -1.99 11.09 -6.94
N GLU A 133 -2.37 10.93 -8.21
CA GLU A 133 -2.96 9.69 -8.71
C GLU A 133 -1.94 8.54 -8.72
N ALA A 134 -0.68 8.81 -9.10
CA ALA A 134 0.38 7.80 -9.03
C ALA A 134 0.66 7.34 -7.59
N VAL A 135 0.67 8.26 -6.63
CA VAL A 135 0.80 7.97 -5.20
C VAL A 135 -0.38 7.15 -4.67
N ALA A 136 -1.61 7.56 -5.01
CA ALA A 136 -2.82 6.82 -4.62
C ALA A 136 -2.87 5.42 -5.25
N TYR A 137 -2.33 5.26 -6.47
CA TYR A 137 -2.20 3.97 -7.12
C TYR A 137 -1.24 3.04 -6.37
N ALA A 138 -0.07 3.51 -5.97
CA ALA A 138 0.89 2.73 -5.18
C ALA A 138 0.24 2.23 -3.87
N GLU A 139 -0.48 3.10 -3.16
CA GLU A 139 -1.22 2.74 -1.94
C GLU A 139 -2.23 1.62 -2.21
N ARG A 140 -3.09 1.77 -3.24
CA ARG A 140 -4.11 0.76 -3.61
C ARG A 140 -3.49 -0.59 -3.98
N ARG A 141 -2.24 -0.59 -4.44
CA ARG A 141 -1.47 -1.79 -4.80
C ARG A 141 -0.63 -2.34 -3.65
N GLY A 142 -0.72 -1.75 -2.45
CA GLY A 142 -0.02 -2.22 -1.26
C GLY A 142 1.47 -1.87 -1.23
N VAL A 143 1.84 -0.77 -1.88
CA VAL A 143 3.22 -0.29 -1.98
C VAL A 143 3.38 0.99 -1.17
N LEU A 144 4.31 0.98 -0.20
CA LEU A 144 4.61 2.15 0.61
C LEU A 144 5.51 3.11 -0.16
N ILE A 145 5.18 4.40 -0.17
CA ILE A 145 6.08 5.45 -0.64
C ILE A 145 6.66 6.15 0.58
N VAL A 146 7.98 6.27 0.63
CA VAL A 146 8.72 7.08 1.59
C VAL A 146 9.37 8.24 0.84
N SER A 147 9.17 9.48 1.30
CA SER A 147 9.69 10.67 0.62
C SER A 147 10.38 11.63 1.59
N SER A 148 11.40 12.31 1.10
CA SER A 148 12.06 13.39 1.84
C SER A 148 11.14 14.61 2.02
N ALA A 149 11.20 15.30 3.17
CA ALA A 149 10.47 16.55 3.42
C ALA A 149 11.05 17.77 2.66
N GLY A 150 12.30 17.71 2.20
CA GLY A 150 13.00 18.81 1.54
C GLY A 150 13.91 19.61 2.47
N ASN A 151 14.82 20.39 1.88
CA ASN A 151 16.04 20.89 2.54
C ASN A 151 16.14 22.43 2.60
N ASP A 152 15.02 23.15 2.50
CA ASP A 152 15.00 24.63 2.43
C ASP A 152 14.78 25.30 3.80
N GLY A 153 14.59 24.53 4.88
CA GLY A 153 14.10 25.04 6.17
C GLY A 153 12.71 25.70 6.07
N SER A 154 11.95 25.34 5.03
CA SER A 154 10.71 26.00 4.62
C SER A 154 9.48 25.37 5.26
N LYS A 155 8.42 26.16 5.40
CA LYS A 155 7.08 25.65 5.77
C LYS A 155 6.19 25.28 4.59
N THR A 156 6.71 25.42 3.38
CA THR A 156 5.95 25.08 2.17
C THR A 156 5.88 23.56 2.02
N PRO A 157 4.70 22.98 1.80
CA PRO A 157 4.56 21.56 1.47
C PRO A 157 5.46 21.13 0.31
N TYR A 158 6.07 19.96 0.44
CA TYR A 158 6.93 19.37 -0.58
C TYR A 158 6.39 18.00 -1.00
N TYR A 159 6.03 17.86 -2.26
CA TYR A 159 5.38 16.67 -2.82
C TYR A 159 6.40 15.77 -3.52
N PRO A 160 6.30 14.43 -3.39
CA PRO A 160 5.12 13.71 -2.91
C PRO A 160 5.01 13.58 -1.38
N GLY A 161 6.04 13.95 -0.61
CA GLY A 161 6.04 13.84 0.86
C GLY A 161 4.80 14.39 1.56
N ALA A 162 4.25 15.50 1.09
CA ALA A 162 3.05 16.10 1.66
C ALA A 162 1.72 15.41 1.29
N TYR A 163 1.72 14.29 0.54
CA TYR A 163 0.50 13.53 0.26
C TYR A 163 0.14 12.59 1.43
N PRO A 164 -1.15 12.45 1.81
CA PRO A 164 -1.56 11.72 3.02
C PRO A 164 -1.14 10.24 3.12
N THR A 165 -0.87 9.57 2.00
CA THR A 165 -0.47 8.15 1.97
C THR A 165 1.04 7.96 1.82
N VAL A 166 1.81 9.04 1.73
CA VAL A 166 3.27 9.01 1.66
C VAL A 166 3.81 9.15 3.06
N LEU A 167 4.77 8.31 3.44
CA LEU A 167 5.50 8.47 4.69
C LEU A 167 6.60 9.51 4.50
N CYS A 168 6.39 10.70 5.03
CA CYS A 168 7.32 11.81 4.86
C CYS A 168 8.35 11.87 5.97
N ALA A 169 9.63 11.83 5.58
CA ALA A 169 10.76 11.88 6.49
C ALA A 169 11.44 13.25 6.48
N GLY A 170 11.39 13.94 7.62
CA GLY A 170 12.26 15.06 7.94
C GLY A 170 13.60 14.61 8.51
N SER A 171 14.55 15.54 8.66
CA SER A 171 15.85 15.26 9.27
C SER A 171 15.87 15.79 10.71
N VAL A 172 16.30 14.94 11.65
CA VAL A 172 16.63 15.38 13.01
C VAL A 172 17.97 16.12 13.01
N SER A 173 18.18 17.02 13.97
CA SER A 173 19.45 17.69 14.24
C SER A 173 20.50 16.69 14.71
N GLU A 174 21.78 17.08 14.68
CA GLU A 174 22.87 16.25 15.19
C GLU A 174 22.76 15.97 16.70
N THR A 175 22.08 16.84 17.47
CA THR A 175 21.84 16.60 18.91
C THR A 175 20.67 15.65 19.17
N GLY A 176 19.78 15.45 18.20
CA GLY A 176 18.61 14.57 18.35
C GLY A 176 17.39 15.22 19.01
N ASP A 177 17.47 16.50 19.41
CA ASP A 177 16.43 17.16 20.23
C ASP A 177 15.44 18.03 19.41
N GLY A 178 15.55 18.00 18.08
CA GLY A 178 14.69 18.78 17.20
C GLY A 178 15.06 18.62 15.73
N PRO A 179 14.39 19.34 14.82
CA PRO A 179 14.68 19.24 13.39
C PRO A 179 16.06 19.83 13.05
N ALA A 180 16.73 19.27 12.06
CA ALA A 180 17.86 19.92 11.42
C ALA A 180 17.42 21.28 10.85
N SER A 181 18.30 22.28 10.86
CA SER A 181 17.97 23.64 10.43
C SER A 181 17.45 23.71 8.99
N PHE A 182 17.97 22.85 8.11
CA PHE A 182 17.55 22.75 6.71
C PHE A 182 16.28 21.93 6.50
N SER A 183 15.83 21.12 7.47
CA SER A 183 14.65 20.27 7.26
C SER A 183 13.41 21.15 7.10
N ASN A 184 12.66 20.96 6.02
CA ASN A 184 11.36 21.59 5.86
C ASN A 184 10.39 21.14 6.97
N ARG A 185 9.43 22.01 7.31
CA ARG A 185 8.52 21.90 8.45
C ARG A 185 7.10 22.21 8.01
N HIS A 186 6.35 21.19 7.62
CA HIS A 186 5.00 21.36 7.08
C HIS A 186 4.09 20.24 7.57
N SER A 187 2.79 20.41 7.37
CA SER A 187 1.75 19.48 7.84
C SER A 187 1.79 18.07 7.25
N GLY A 188 2.75 17.82 6.37
CA GLY A 188 2.95 16.51 5.77
C GLY A 188 4.16 15.77 6.31
N VAL A 189 4.89 16.31 7.30
CA VAL A 189 6.00 15.58 7.95
C VAL A 189 5.41 14.56 8.92
N ASP A 190 5.74 13.28 8.73
CA ASP A 190 5.23 12.20 9.58
C ASP A 190 6.20 11.85 10.70
N VAL A 191 7.50 11.77 10.39
CA VAL A 191 8.57 11.45 11.34
C VAL A 191 9.85 12.18 10.94
N VAL A 192 10.78 12.29 11.88
CA VAL A 192 12.17 12.63 11.59
C VAL A 192 13.09 11.43 11.78
N ALA A 193 14.19 11.40 11.04
CA ALA A 193 15.21 10.37 11.15
C ALA A 193 16.61 10.98 11.01
N PRO A 194 17.69 10.22 11.30
CA PRO A 194 19.05 10.67 11.07
C PRO A 194 19.25 11.14 9.62
N GLY A 195 19.58 12.42 9.45
CA GLY A 195 19.83 13.04 8.15
C GLY A 195 20.99 14.05 8.17
N VAL A 196 21.77 14.10 9.26
CA VAL A 196 22.96 14.95 9.40
C VAL A 196 24.17 14.04 9.60
N ARG A 197 25.20 14.19 8.74
CA ARG A 197 26.44 13.40 8.78
C ARG A 197 26.20 11.89 8.85
N VAL A 198 25.20 11.40 8.11
CA VAL A 198 24.84 9.98 8.08
C VAL A 198 25.94 9.20 7.37
N PRO A 199 26.52 8.15 7.99
CA PRO A 199 27.47 7.27 7.33
C PRO A 199 26.87 6.65 6.07
N THR A 200 27.61 6.73 4.98
CA THR A 200 27.19 6.27 3.66
C THR A 200 28.43 6.05 2.79
N VAL A 201 28.28 5.99 1.47
CA VAL A 201 29.37 5.78 0.51
C VAL A 201 29.32 6.76 -0.64
N ASP A 202 30.47 6.96 -1.29
CA ASP A 202 30.56 7.67 -2.56
C ASP A 202 30.36 6.75 -3.78
N LEU A 203 30.51 7.31 -4.98
CA LEU A 203 30.37 6.58 -6.25
C LEU A 203 31.38 5.42 -6.41
N LEU A 204 32.52 5.50 -5.74
CA LEU A 204 33.59 4.51 -5.81
C LEU A 204 33.40 3.38 -4.80
N GLY A 205 32.42 3.51 -3.90
CA GLY A 205 32.19 2.55 -2.82
C GLY A 205 33.09 2.78 -1.61
N GLU A 206 33.62 4.00 -1.46
CA GLU A 206 34.42 4.43 -0.31
C GLU A 206 33.53 5.08 0.75
N ALA A 207 33.91 4.94 2.03
CA ALA A 207 33.14 5.51 3.14
C ALA A 207 33.03 7.04 3.03
N ALA A 208 31.82 7.54 3.21
CA ALA A 208 31.45 8.95 3.11
C ALA A 208 30.41 9.32 4.19
N VAL A 209 30.06 10.61 4.25
CA VAL A 209 28.96 11.11 5.09
C VAL A 209 28.03 12.00 4.28
N GLY A 210 26.73 11.82 4.47
CA GLY A 210 25.67 12.57 3.79
C GLY A 210 24.86 13.44 4.75
N THR A 211 24.38 14.58 4.27
CA THR A 211 23.45 15.47 5.00
C THR A 211 22.29 15.90 4.12
N GLY A 212 21.06 15.74 4.60
CA GLY A 212 19.82 16.01 3.86
C GLY A 212 18.66 15.11 4.30
N THR A 213 17.44 15.60 4.10
CA THR A 213 16.19 14.82 4.33
C THR A 213 16.08 13.61 3.40
N SER A 214 16.80 13.60 2.28
CA SER A 214 16.96 12.43 1.40
C SER A 214 17.60 11.24 2.12
N PHE A 215 18.57 11.49 3.02
CA PHE A 215 19.20 10.44 3.82
C PHE A 215 18.30 9.99 4.98
N ALA A 216 17.53 10.90 5.55
CA ALA A 216 16.49 10.55 6.52
C ALA A 216 15.39 9.67 5.89
N ALA A 217 14.96 9.98 4.66
CA ALA A 217 14.03 9.15 3.89
C ALA A 217 14.61 7.76 3.59
N ALA A 218 15.92 7.68 3.26
CA ALA A 218 16.61 6.41 3.09
C ALA A 218 16.63 5.59 4.39
N TRP A 219 16.87 6.24 5.53
CA TRP A 219 16.85 5.61 6.86
C TRP A 219 15.46 5.03 7.17
N VAL A 220 14.40 5.83 7.00
CA VAL A 220 13.01 5.39 7.20
C VAL A 220 12.61 4.29 6.21
N THR A 221 13.09 4.36 4.97
CA THR A 221 12.91 3.29 3.97
C THR A 221 13.54 1.99 4.44
N GLY A 222 14.77 2.03 4.95
CA GLY A 222 15.44 0.85 5.50
C GLY A 222 14.72 0.29 6.73
N MET A 223 14.23 1.15 7.61
CA MET A 223 13.38 0.77 8.74
C MET A 223 12.12 0.05 8.23
N ALA A 224 11.36 0.63 7.30
CA ALA A 224 10.17 0.01 6.74
C ALA A 224 10.47 -1.34 6.05
N ALA A 225 11.61 -1.46 5.37
CA ALA A 225 12.05 -2.72 4.78
C ALA A 225 12.33 -3.79 5.84
N ARG A 226 12.96 -3.42 6.97
CA ARG A 226 13.15 -4.33 8.12
C ARG A 226 11.85 -4.80 8.74
N LEU A 227 10.87 -3.90 8.87
CA LEU A 227 9.54 -4.28 9.37
C LEU A 227 8.87 -5.29 8.43
N LEU A 228 8.97 -5.09 7.11
CA LEU A 228 8.46 -6.06 6.12
C LEU A 228 9.22 -7.38 6.09
N MET A 229 10.51 -7.39 6.43
CA MET A 229 11.26 -8.62 6.61
C MET A 229 10.76 -9.40 7.83
N ALA A 230 10.32 -8.70 8.89
CA ALA A 230 9.78 -9.32 10.10
C ALA A 230 8.33 -9.80 9.90
N ASP A 231 7.48 -8.99 9.26
CA ASP A 231 6.12 -9.36 8.87
C ASP A 231 5.82 -8.92 7.43
N PRO A 232 5.93 -9.84 6.46
CA PRO A 232 5.65 -9.54 5.05
C PRO A 232 4.20 -9.15 4.74
N SER A 233 3.26 -9.42 5.66
CA SER A 233 1.82 -9.17 5.49
C SER A 233 1.45 -7.70 5.68
N LEU A 234 2.31 -6.91 6.33
CA LEU A 234 2.05 -5.51 6.65
C LEU A 234 1.70 -4.70 5.39
N THR A 235 0.61 -3.95 5.49
CA THR A 235 0.18 -2.98 4.49
C THR A 235 0.95 -1.66 4.62
N PRO A 236 0.95 -0.81 3.58
CA PRO A 236 1.53 0.54 3.68
C PRO A 236 0.96 1.37 4.84
N TYR A 237 -0.34 1.26 5.08
CA TYR A 237 -1.00 1.90 6.22
C TYR A 237 -0.41 1.44 7.54
N GLU A 238 -0.29 0.12 7.77
CA GLU A 238 0.25 -0.42 9.02
C GLU A 238 1.72 -0.06 9.21
N LEU A 239 2.52 -0.08 8.14
CA LEU A 239 3.90 0.40 8.21
C LEU A 239 3.94 1.87 8.66
N ARG A 240 3.09 2.73 8.11
CA ARG A 240 3.00 4.14 8.55
C ARG A 240 2.57 4.24 10.00
N GLU A 241 1.52 3.53 10.41
CA GLU A 241 1.01 3.60 11.79
C GLU A 241 2.00 3.06 12.82
N ILE A 242 2.69 1.94 12.53
CA ILE A 242 3.74 1.41 13.40
C ILE A 242 4.87 2.41 13.51
N ILE A 243 5.42 2.89 12.37
CA ILE A 243 6.56 3.82 12.37
C ILE A 243 6.22 5.12 13.11
N LYS A 244 5.02 5.68 12.91
CA LYS A 244 4.55 6.90 13.59
C LYS A 244 4.26 6.64 15.08
N GLY A 245 3.56 5.55 15.39
CA GLY A 245 3.11 5.23 16.74
C GLY A 245 4.23 4.83 17.68
N THR A 246 5.33 4.28 17.16
CA THR A 246 6.52 3.94 17.95
C THR A 246 7.63 4.99 17.86
N ALA A 247 7.41 6.09 17.13
CA ALA A 247 8.39 7.17 17.09
C ALA A 247 8.57 7.77 18.49
N ARG A 248 9.82 8.10 18.83
CA ARG A 248 10.12 8.81 20.07
C ARG A 248 9.75 10.27 19.88
N ASP A 249 8.66 10.68 20.51
CA ASP A 249 8.22 12.07 20.53
C ASP A 249 9.35 13.01 20.98
N ILE A 250 9.63 14.03 20.17
CA ILE A 250 10.64 15.05 20.40
C ILE A 250 10.11 16.40 19.90
N GLY A 251 10.39 17.46 20.65
CA GLY A 251 9.82 18.77 20.37
C GLY A 251 8.55 19.01 21.19
N ALA A 252 7.47 19.41 20.52
CA ALA A 252 6.20 19.63 21.21
C ALA A 252 5.48 18.28 21.42
N PRO A 253 4.79 18.05 22.56
CA PRO A 253 4.09 16.78 22.78
C PRO A 253 3.06 16.46 21.69
N GLY A 254 3.12 15.24 21.17
CA GLY A 254 2.28 14.75 20.08
C GLY A 254 2.78 15.17 18.70
N TRP A 255 1.92 15.08 17.68
CA TRP A 255 2.33 15.46 16.34
C TRP A 255 2.56 16.97 16.20
N ASP A 256 3.68 17.35 15.58
CA ASP A 256 3.97 18.74 15.18
C ASP A 256 4.58 18.85 13.77
N GLU A 257 4.47 20.03 13.15
CA GLU A 257 4.96 20.24 11.77
C GLU A 257 6.49 20.15 11.60
N GLN A 258 7.25 20.13 12.70
CA GLN A 258 8.71 20.17 12.69
C GLN A 258 9.32 18.78 12.76
N THR A 259 8.78 17.92 13.61
CA THR A 259 9.29 16.57 13.88
C THR A 259 8.30 15.46 13.54
N GLY A 260 7.07 15.82 13.14
CA GLY A 260 5.99 14.86 12.94
C GLY A 260 5.60 14.22 14.27
N TRP A 261 5.50 12.90 14.29
CA TRP A 261 5.34 12.09 15.51
C TRP A 261 6.64 11.86 16.29
N GLY A 262 7.76 12.41 15.80
CA GLY A 262 9.05 12.36 16.47
C GLY A 262 10.11 11.55 15.72
N LEU A 263 11.15 11.15 16.46
CA LEU A 263 12.29 10.43 15.92
C LEU A 263 11.94 8.95 15.70
N ALA A 264 12.09 8.48 14.46
CA ALA A 264 11.85 7.10 14.09
C ALA A 264 12.72 6.12 14.92
N ASP A 265 12.09 5.10 15.51
CA ASP A 265 12.72 4.14 16.43
C ASP A 265 12.50 2.70 15.93
N LEU A 266 13.51 2.15 15.25
CA LEU A 266 13.46 0.80 14.69
C LEU A 266 13.31 -0.30 15.77
N PRO A 267 14.07 -0.31 16.87
CA PRO A 267 13.86 -1.25 17.96
C PRO A 267 12.42 -1.25 18.51
N ALA A 268 11.84 -0.08 18.75
CA ALA A 268 10.46 0.02 19.23
C ALA A 268 9.45 -0.49 18.20
N ALA A 269 9.63 -0.15 16.92
CA ALA A 269 8.78 -0.66 15.84
C ALA A 269 8.86 -2.18 15.65
N LEU A 270 10.05 -2.77 15.77
CA LEU A 270 10.21 -4.22 15.74
C LEU A 270 9.60 -4.90 16.98
N ALA A 271 9.72 -4.26 18.15
CA ALA A 271 9.08 -4.75 19.37
C ALA A 271 7.55 -4.68 19.28
N GLU A 272 6.97 -3.68 18.61
CA GLU A 272 5.53 -3.62 18.32
C GLU A 272 5.10 -4.81 17.44
N ILE A 273 5.87 -5.15 16.39
CA ILE A 273 5.56 -6.31 15.53
C ILE A 273 5.69 -7.65 16.28
N VAL A 274 6.70 -7.78 17.16
CA VAL A 274 7.01 -9.06 17.85
C VAL A 274 6.23 -9.21 19.17
N GLY A 275 5.93 -8.11 19.84
CA GLY A 275 5.37 -8.04 21.19
C GLY A 275 3.88 -7.72 21.23
N SER A 276 3.30 -7.20 20.14
CA SER A 276 1.85 -7.03 20.07
C SER A 276 1.20 -8.34 19.62
N PRO A 277 0.37 -9.00 20.45
CA PRO A 277 -0.68 -9.83 19.86
C PRO A 277 -1.42 -8.94 18.87
N ALA A 278 -1.71 -9.45 17.67
CA ALA A 278 -2.42 -8.72 16.61
C ALA A 278 -3.47 -7.80 17.24
N PRO A 279 -3.53 -6.49 16.88
CA PRO A 279 -4.32 -5.50 17.60
C PRO A 279 -5.68 -6.10 17.92
N GLN A 280 -5.98 -6.23 19.22
CA GLN A 280 -7.25 -6.83 19.63
C GLN A 280 -8.34 -6.02 18.95
N LEU A 281 -9.21 -6.72 18.23
CA LEU A 281 -10.37 -6.09 17.66
C LEU A 281 -11.09 -5.35 18.80
N PRO A 282 -11.66 -4.16 18.53
CA PRO A 282 -12.48 -3.48 19.53
C PRO A 282 -13.76 -4.28 19.84
N PHE A 283 -13.98 -5.43 19.20
CA PHE A 283 -15.20 -6.22 19.24
C PHE A 283 -15.11 -7.33 20.29
N ASP A 284 -15.93 -7.21 21.33
CA ASP A 284 -16.03 -8.19 22.41
C ASP A 284 -16.64 -9.53 21.95
N ASP A 285 -17.34 -9.53 20.80
CA ASP A 285 -18.05 -10.67 20.23
C ASP A 285 -17.29 -11.36 19.07
N VAL A 286 -15.99 -11.09 18.95
CA VAL A 286 -15.10 -11.79 18.01
C VAL A 286 -14.08 -12.62 18.79
N GLU A 287 -14.44 -13.89 19.00
CA GLU A 287 -13.63 -14.84 19.78
C GLU A 287 -12.24 -15.08 19.16
N PRO A 288 -11.18 -15.14 19.99
CA PRO A 288 -9.87 -15.62 19.54
C PRO A 288 -9.98 -17.00 18.89
N GLY A 289 -9.43 -17.14 17.68
CA GLY A 289 -9.49 -18.39 16.91
C GLY A 289 -10.77 -18.61 16.11
N ALA A 290 -11.73 -17.67 16.12
CA ALA A 290 -12.85 -17.70 15.19
C ALA A 290 -12.35 -17.71 13.73
N TYR A 291 -13.00 -18.49 12.86
CA TYR A 291 -12.57 -18.63 11.45
C TYR A 291 -12.56 -17.29 10.69
N TYR A 292 -13.40 -16.34 11.13
CA TYR A 292 -13.53 -15.02 10.55
C TYR A 292 -12.67 -13.95 11.25
N LEU A 293 -11.87 -14.30 12.27
CA LEU A 293 -11.08 -13.34 13.03
C LEU A 293 -10.18 -12.48 12.12
N GLU A 294 -9.39 -13.13 11.28
CA GLU A 294 -8.48 -12.45 10.34
C GLU A 294 -9.25 -11.61 9.33
N ALA A 295 -10.39 -12.12 8.84
CA ALA A 295 -11.24 -11.41 7.90
C ALA A 295 -11.88 -10.15 8.53
N VAL A 296 -12.28 -10.21 9.80
CA VAL A 296 -12.80 -9.06 10.54
C VAL A 296 -11.69 -8.04 10.81
N GLN A 297 -10.49 -8.48 11.21
CA GLN A 297 -9.31 -7.61 11.36
C GLN A 297 -8.95 -6.93 10.04
N TRP A 298 -8.93 -7.67 8.94
CA TRP A 298 -8.71 -7.11 7.60
C TRP A 298 -9.78 -6.10 7.22
N ALA A 299 -11.06 -6.42 7.45
CA ALA A 299 -12.17 -5.54 7.10
C ALA A 299 -12.18 -4.27 7.94
N LEU A 300 -11.86 -4.36 9.23
CA LEU A 300 -11.72 -3.20 10.11
C LEU A 300 -10.55 -2.31 9.66
N ARG A 301 -9.36 -2.91 9.45
CA ARG A 301 -8.15 -2.19 8.99
C ARG A 301 -8.36 -1.46 7.66
N ARG A 302 -9.17 -2.01 6.76
CA ARG A 302 -9.50 -1.39 5.46
C ARG A 302 -10.68 -0.43 5.49
N GLY A 303 -11.26 -0.14 6.66
CA GLY A 303 -12.43 0.71 6.78
C GLY A 303 -13.69 0.13 6.10
N ILE A 304 -13.73 -1.19 5.89
CA ILE A 304 -14.85 -1.88 5.27
C ILE A 304 -16.02 -2.00 6.27
N THR A 305 -15.70 -2.22 7.55
CA THR A 305 -16.65 -2.28 8.65
C THR A 305 -16.12 -1.54 9.86
N GLY A 306 -17.02 -0.92 10.63
CA GLY A 306 -16.74 -0.40 11.97
C GLY A 306 -17.45 -1.19 13.07
N GLY A 307 -18.05 -2.34 12.73
CA GLY A 307 -18.94 -3.08 13.63
C GLY A 307 -20.40 -2.62 13.53
N THR A 308 -21.22 -3.12 14.45
CA THR A 308 -22.62 -2.73 14.69
C THR A 308 -22.76 -1.82 15.91
N SER A 309 -21.78 -1.83 16.81
CA SER A 309 -21.53 -0.82 17.86
C SER A 309 -20.03 -0.53 17.97
N GLU A 310 -19.65 0.35 18.91
CA GLU A 310 -18.24 0.61 19.24
C GLU A 310 -17.48 -0.66 19.63
N ASN A 311 -18.18 -1.64 20.22
CA ASN A 311 -17.57 -2.84 20.78
C ASN A 311 -18.16 -4.16 20.28
N THR A 312 -18.96 -4.17 19.20
CA THR A 312 -19.51 -5.41 18.62
C THR A 312 -19.43 -5.42 17.11
N PHE A 313 -19.04 -6.56 16.54
CA PHE A 313 -19.08 -6.85 15.11
C PHE A 313 -20.42 -7.45 14.66
N SER A 314 -21.04 -8.22 15.57
CA SER A 314 -22.21 -9.07 15.38
C SER A 314 -22.00 -10.10 14.27
N PRO A 315 -21.09 -11.08 14.45
CA PRO A 315 -20.69 -12.02 13.39
C PRO A 315 -21.88 -12.78 12.81
N ASP A 316 -22.82 -13.22 13.64
CA ASP A 316 -23.99 -14.02 13.26
C ASP A 316 -25.19 -13.18 12.77
N LEU A 317 -25.11 -11.85 12.82
CA LEU A 317 -26.20 -11.01 12.33
C LEU A 317 -26.33 -11.14 10.81
N PHE A 318 -27.52 -11.50 10.34
CA PHE A 318 -27.77 -11.59 8.91
C PHE A 318 -27.74 -10.23 8.24
N CYS A 319 -27.03 -10.14 7.12
CA CYS A 319 -26.82 -8.88 6.44
C CYS A 319 -27.98 -8.52 5.53
N THR A 320 -28.42 -7.26 5.60
CA THR A 320 -29.38 -6.74 4.63
C THR A 320 -28.73 -6.44 3.28
N ARG A 321 -29.54 -6.23 2.25
CA ARG A 321 -29.06 -5.81 0.92
C ARG A 321 -28.28 -4.50 0.95
N ALA A 322 -28.74 -3.52 1.72
CA ALA A 322 -28.02 -2.26 1.92
C ALA A 322 -26.65 -2.46 2.57
N GLN A 323 -26.58 -3.26 3.64
CA GLN A 323 -25.32 -3.56 4.31
C GLN A 323 -24.36 -4.26 3.36
N THR A 324 -24.83 -5.30 2.65
CA THR A 324 -24.04 -6.06 1.68
C THR A 324 -23.42 -5.15 0.64
N VAL A 325 -24.20 -4.30 -0.04
CA VAL A 325 -23.68 -3.38 -1.06
C VAL A 325 -22.71 -2.35 -0.47
N THR A 326 -22.94 -1.92 0.77
CA THR A 326 -22.02 -1.01 1.48
C THR A 326 -20.67 -1.66 1.78
N PHE A 327 -20.64 -2.93 2.19
CA PHE A 327 -19.41 -3.72 2.32
C PHE A 327 -18.64 -3.77 1.00
N LEU A 328 -19.32 -4.04 -0.11
CA LEU A 328 -18.70 -4.11 -1.44
C LEU A 328 -18.13 -2.76 -1.89
N TRP A 329 -18.90 -1.69 -1.72
CA TRP A 329 -18.47 -0.34 -2.10
C TRP A 329 -17.25 0.12 -1.30
N ARG A 330 -17.22 -0.15 0.02
CA ARG A 330 -16.05 0.14 0.86
C ARG A 330 -14.85 -0.73 0.50
N ALA A 331 -15.06 -2.02 0.23
CA ALA A 331 -14.00 -2.91 -0.23
C ALA A 331 -13.41 -2.47 -1.58
N ALA A 332 -14.17 -1.76 -2.41
CA ALA A 332 -13.72 -1.13 -3.64
C ALA A 332 -13.02 0.24 -3.44
N GLY A 333 -12.86 0.70 -2.19
CA GLY A 333 -12.21 1.97 -1.85
C GLY A 333 -13.15 3.18 -1.84
N CYS A 334 -14.45 2.97 -1.65
CA CYS A 334 -15.47 4.03 -1.62
C CYS A 334 -15.46 4.95 -2.87
N PRO A 335 -15.36 4.43 -4.10
CA PRO A 335 -15.30 5.28 -5.29
C PRO A 335 -16.55 6.16 -5.40
N GLU A 336 -16.35 7.44 -5.70
CA GLU A 336 -17.47 8.36 -5.90
C GLU A 336 -18.28 7.96 -7.14
N PRO A 337 -19.61 7.73 -7.02
CA PRO A 337 -20.44 7.35 -8.16
C PRO A 337 -20.49 8.46 -9.22
N GLY A 338 -20.37 8.10 -10.49
CA GLY A 338 -20.50 9.02 -11.62
C GLY A 338 -21.96 9.34 -11.98
N ILE A 339 -22.88 8.44 -11.62
CA ILE A 339 -24.33 8.65 -11.79
C ILE A 339 -24.90 9.44 -10.60
N LYS A 340 -25.84 10.35 -10.88
CA LYS A 340 -26.47 11.22 -9.86
C LYS A 340 -27.80 10.69 -9.33
N ALA A 341 -28.38 9.70 -9.99
CA ALA A 341 -29.68 9.13 -9.65
C ALA A 341 -29.67 7.62 -9.90
N GLN A 342 -30.54 6.93 -9.15
CA GLN A 342 -30.75 5.48 -9.20
C GLN A 342 -32.27 5.21 -9.38
N PRO A 343 -32.67 4.05 -9.93
CA PRO A 343 -34.06 3.80 -10.36
C PRO A 343 -35.03 3.36 -9.25
N PHE A 344 -34.56 3.13 -8.04
CA PHE A 344 -35.30 2.55 -6.93
C PHE A 344 -36.01 3.61 -6.06
N GLU A 345 -37.30 3.42 -5.83
CA GLU A 345 -38.14 4.35 -5.07
C GLU A 345 -37.89 4.30 -3.54
N ASP A 346 -37.32 3.19 -3.07
CA ASP A 346 -37.05 2.89 -1.66
C ASP A 346 -35.63 3.23 -1.21
N VAL A 347 -34.88 4.02 -2.00
CA VAL A 347 -33.52 4.48 -1.69
C VAL A 347 -33.46 6.01 -1.79
N ARG A 348 -33.16 6.68 -0.68
CA ARG A 348 -33.17 8.14 -0.53
C ARG A 348 -31.76 8.69 -0.36
N GLU A 349 -31.53 9.94 -0.77
CA GLU A 349 -30.21 10.58 -0.73
C GLU A 349 -29.59 10.65 0.68
N GLY A 350 -30.43 10.72 1.72
CA GLY A 350 -29.99 10.70 3.12
C GLY A 350 -29.63 9.31 3.67
N ASP A 351 -29.88 8.23 2.93
CA ASP A 351 -29.58 6.88 3.40
C ASP A 351 -28.07 6.64 3.41
N TYR A 352 -27.55 6.01 4.47
CA TYR A 352 -26.10 5.74 4.58
C TYR A 352 -25.52 4.92 3.42
N PHE A 353 -26.38 4.14 2.75
CA PHE A 353 -26.04 3.27 1.63
C PHE A 353 -26.31 3.92 0.27
N TYR A 354 -26.78 5.18 0.20
CA TYR A 354 -27.18 5.83 -1.05
C TYR A 354 -26.08 5.81 -2.11
N LYS A 355 -24.87 6.25 -1.75
CA LYS A 355 -23.71 6.25 -2.66
C LYS A 355 -23.29 4.83 -3.05
N ALA A 356 -23.35 3.89 -2.11
CA ALA A 356 -23.04 2.49 -2.39
C ALA A 356 -24.02 1.89 -3.40
N VAL A 357 -25.31 2.23 -3.32
CA VAL A 357 -26.33 1.81 -4.30
C VAL A 357 -26.10 2.46 -5.66
N LEU A 358 -25.80 3.75 -5.73
CA LEU A 358 -25.46 4.43 -7.01
C LEU A 358 -24.26 3.74 -7.68
N TRP A 359 -23.19 3.50 -6.92
CA TRP A 359 -22.03 2.77 -7.42
C TRP A 359 -22.40 1.36 -7.89
N ALA A 360 -23.20 0.63 -7.12
CA ALA A 360 -23.61 -0.72 -7.45
C ALA A 360 -24.48 -0.78 -8.72
N VAL A 361 -25.34 0.21 -8.96
CA VAL A 361 -26.10 0.34 -10.20
C VAL A 361 -25.16 0.66 -11.36
N GLU A 362 -24.28 1.66 -11.20
CA GLU A 362 -23.32 2.07 -12.23
C GLU A 362 -22.42 0.92 -12.69
N LYS A 363 -21.91 0.12 -11.74
CA LYS A 363 -21.05 -1.04 -12.03
C LYS A 363 -21.83 -2.30 -12.42
N GLY A 364 -23.16 -2.24 -12.43
CA GLY A 364 -24.01 -3.40 -12.72
C GLY A 364 -23.88 -4.52 -11.69
N VAL A 365 -23.56 -4.17 -10.44
CA VAL A 365 -23.55 -5.09 -9.29
C VAL A 365 -24.97 -5.51 -8.93
N THR A 366 -25.91 -4.56 -8.94
CA THR A 366 -27.32 -4.80 -8.62
C THR A 366 -28.25 -4.20 -9.67
N THR A 367 -29.40 -4.84 -9.86
CA THR A 367 -30.52 -4.35 -10.67
C THR A 367 -31.80 -4.19 -9.84
N GLY A 368 -31.69 -4.26 -8.51
CA GLY A 368 -32.84 -4.27 -7.60
C GLY A 368 -33.48 -5.65 -7.44
N THR A 369 -34.49 -5.72 -6.58
CA THR A 369 -35.45 -6.84 -6.48
C THR A 369 -36.59 -6.69 -7.48
N SER A 370 -36.82 -5.46 -7.94
CA SER A 370 -37.64 -5.12 -9.10
C SER A 370 -36.97 -3.98 -9.89
N ALA A 371 -37.56 -3.57 -11.01
CA ALA A 371 -37.07 -2.42 -11.77
C ALA A 371 -37.05 -1.10 -10.98
N THR A 372 -37.88 -0.97 -9.94
CA THR A 372 -38.06 0.25 -9.13
C THR A 372 -37.88 0.01 -7.63
N THR A 373 -37.41 -1.16 -7.21
CA THR A 373 -37.26 -1.52 -5.79
C THR A 373 -35.90 -2.15 -5.53
N PHE A 374 -35.18 -1.62 -4.53
CA PHE A 374 -33.89 -2.14 -4.10
C PHE A 374 -34.02 -3.17 -2.96
N SER A 375 -35.03 -3.02 -2.10
CA SER A 375 -35.23 -3.76 -0.85
C SER A 375 -34.07 -3.60 0.15
N PRO A 376 -33.71 -2.38 0.60
CA PRO A 376 -32.50 -2.14 1.40
C PRO A 376 -32.48 -2.89 2.74
N HIS A 377 -33.64 -3.17 3.31
CA HIS A 377 -33.80 -3.79 4.63
C HIS A 377 -34.05 -5.29 4.59
N ASP A 378 -34.25 -5.88 3.41
CA ASP A 378 -34.42 -7.31 3.27
C ASP A 378 -33.09 -8.02 3.52
N THR A 379 -33.13 -9.11 4.28
CA THR A 379 -31.99 -10.00 4.50
C THR A 379 -31.58 -10.65 3.19
N CYS A 380 -30.28 -10.63 2.89
CA CYS A 380 -29.74 -11.34 1.73
C CYS A 380 -29.62 -12.84 2.01
N THR A 381 -30.00 -13.64 1.02
CA THR A 381 -29.59 -15.05 0.99
C THR A 381 -28.11 -15.18 0.56
N GLU A 382 -27.51 -16.33 0.81
CA GLU A 382 -26.12 -16.60 0.41
C GLU A 382 -25.95 -16.54 -1.11
N ALA A 383 -26.92 -17.03 -1.89
CA ALA A 383 -26.91 -16.89 -3.35
C ALA A 383 -26.88 -15.42 -3.78
N GLN A 384 -27.64 -14.54 -3.10
CA GLN A 384 -27.65 -13.12 -3.41
C GLN A 384 -26.32 -12.46 -3.07
N ILE A 385 -25.75 -12.74 -1.89
CA ILE A 385 -24.45 -12.19 -1.46
C ILE A 385 -23.33 -12.61 -2.43
N ILE A 386 -23.21 -13.91 -2.74
CA ILE A 386 -22.19 -14.41 -3.66
C ILE A 386 -22.37 -13.82 -5.06
N THR A 387 -23.61 -13.68 -5.53
CA THR A 387 -23.89 -13.04 -6.83
C THR A 387 -23.47 -11.58 -6.85
N LEU A 388 -23.75 -10.81 -5.78
CA LEU A 388 -23.34 -9.41 -5.68
C LEU A 388 -21.80 -9.27 -5.64
N ILE A 389 -21.11 -10.10 -4.85
CA ILE A 389 -19.64 -10.13 -4.80
C ILE A 389 -19.06 -10.45 -6.18
N TRP A 390 -19.55 -11.51 -6.82
CA TRP A 390 -19.10 -11.94 -8.14
C TRP A 390 -19.27 -10.85 -9.21
N ARG A 391 -20.41 -10.15 -9.20
CA ARG A 391 -20.64 -9.01 -10.11
C ARG A 391 -19.73 -7.83 -9.80
N ALA A 392 -19.49 -7.52 -8.52
CA ALA A 392 -18.55 -6.47 -8.11
C ALA A 392 -17.11 -6.78 -8.55
N LYS A 393 -16.75 -8.06 -8.66
CA LYS A 393 -15.46 -8.53 -9.20
C LYS A 393 -15.41 -8.60 -10.73
N GLY A 394 -16.47 -8.16 -11.43
CA GLY A 394 -16.50 -8.12 -12.89
C GLY A 394 -16.93 -9.43 -13.55
N ARG A 395 -17.69 -10.29 -12.84
CA ARG A 395 -18.22 -11.57 -13.34
C ARG A 395 -17.13 -12.55 -13.84
N PRO A 396 -16.05 -12.78 -13.06
CA PRO A 396 -14.97 -13.67 -13.48
C PRO A 396 -15.48 -15.10 -13.74
N ALA A 397 -14.87 -15.79 -14.70
CA ALA A 397 -15.07 -17.23 -14.86
C ALA A 397 -14.44 -17.99 -13.66
N PRO A 398 -14.95 -19.18 -13.31
CA PRO A 398 -14.30 -20.01 -12.30
C PRO A 398 -12.85 -20.34 -12.71
N PRO A 399 -11.86 -20.21 -11.81
CA PRO A 399 -10.46 -20.50 -12.11
C PRO A 399 -10.17 -22.00 -12.34
N ALA A 400 -11.08 -22.87 -11.89
CA ALA A 400 -11.02 -24.31 -12.10
C ALA A 400 -12.44 -24.88 -12.29
N ARG A 401 -12.53 -26.14 -12.72
CA ARG A 401 -13.81 -26.85 -12.88
C ARG A 401 -14.46 -27.04 -11.51
N SER A 402 -15.62 -26.41 -11.30
CA SER A 402 -16.45 -26.64 -10.11
C SER A 402 -17.50 -27.72 -10.38
N GLU A 403 -17.56 -28.73 -9.52
CA GLU A 403 -18.62 -29.76 -9.55
C GLU A 403 -19.99 -29.19 -9.15
N LEU A 404 -19.99 -28.07 -8.43
CA LEU A 404 -21.20 -27.34 -8.02
C LEU A 404 -21.98 -26.83 -9.24
N LEU A 405 -21.30 -26.32 -10.27
CA LEU A 405 -21.94 -25.78 -11.47
C LEU A 405 -22.85 -26.82 -12.16
N ALA A 406 -22.40 -28.08 -12.23
CA ALA A 406 -23.16 -29.17 -12.84
C ALA A 406 -24.44 -29.52 -12.04
N ARG A 407 -24.43 -29.29 -10.73
CA ARG A 407 -25.57 -29.55 -9.83
C ARG A 407 -26.58 -28.40 -9.79
N LEU A 408 -26.11 -27.15 -9.95
CA LEU A 408 -26.95 -25.96 -9.81
C LEU A 408 -27.75 -25.60 -11.08
N GLY A 409 -27.43 -26.20 -12.23
CA GLY A 409 -28.18 -26.01 -13.47
C GLY A 409 -28.22 -24.55 -13.93
N GLU A 410 -29.39 -24.08 -14.37
CA GLU A 410 -29.59 -22.72 -14.91
C GLU A 410 -29.96 -21.67 -13.85
N ALA A 411 -29.71 -21.95 -12.56
CA ALA A 411 -29.96 -20.97 -11.51
C ALA A 411 -29.17 -19.67 -11.75
N TYR A 412 -29.78 -18.50 -11.47
CA TYR A 412 -29.16 -17.20 -11.74
C TYR A 412 -27.80 -17.00 -11.02
N TYR A 413 -27.61 -17.70 -9.91
CA TYR A 413 -26.41 -17.66 -9.08
C TYR A 413 -25.41 -18.78 -9.43
N ALA A 414 -25.73 -19.70 -10.34
CA ALA A 414 -24.93 -20.92 -10.56
C ALA A 414 -23.46 -20.60 -10.92
N HIS A 415 -23.23 -19.61 -11.79
CA HIS A 415 -21.88 -19.19 -12.15
C HIS A 415 -21.14 -18.49 -11.01
N ALA A 416 -21.85 -17.68 -10.22
CA ALA A 416 -21.27 -17.00 -9.07
C ALA A 416 -20.90 -18.00 -7.96
N ALA A 417 -21.77 -18.97 -7.68
CA ALA A 417 -21.53 -20.04 -6.72
C ALA A 417 -20.37 -20.96 -7.17
N ALA A 418 -20.31 -21.31 -8.45
CA ALA A 418 -19.19 -22.08 -9.01
C ALA A 418 -17.85 -21.33 -8.92
N TRP A 419 -17.86 -20.01 -9.16
CA TRP A 419 -16.68 -19.17 -8.97
C TRP A 419 -16.25 -19.11 -7.50
N ALA A 420 -17.20 -18.93 -6.58
CA ALA A 420 -16.93 -18.89 -5.14
C ALA A 420 -16.39 -20.23 -4.62
N ASP A 421 -16.95 -21.35 -5.08
CA ASP A 421 -16.51 -22.70 -4.76
C ASP A 421 -15.07 -22.95 -5.25
N ALA A 422 -14.76 -22.59 -6.50
CA ALA A 422 -13.42 -22.75 -7.06
C ALA A 422 -12.35 -21.87 -6.37
N LEU A 423 -12.76 -20.79 -5.70
CA LEU A 423 -11.89 -19.97 -4.85
C LEU A 423 -11.81 -20.44 -3.39
N GLY A 424 -12.57 -21.49 -3.02
CA GLY A 424 -12.63 -22.00 -1.65
C GLY A 424 -13.35 -21.06 -0.68
N LEU A 425 -14.23 -20.16 -1.16
CA LEU A 425 -14.88 -19.15 -0.31
C LEU A 425 -15.74 -19.81 0.78
N PHE A 426 -16.53 -20.83 0.42
CA PHE A 426 -17.37 -21.56 1.38
C PHE A 426 -16.54 -22.32 2.42
N THR A 427 -15.42 -22.91 1.99
CA THR A 427 -14.46 -23.56 2.90
C THR A 427 -13.85 -22.56 3.88
N ALA A 428 -13.45 -21.37 3.42
CA ALA A 428 -12.93 -20.30 4.27
C ALA A 428 -13.97 -19.84 5.31
N ALA A 429 -15.25 -19.77 4.91
CA ALA A 429 -16.36 -19.45 5.82
C ALA A 429 -16.87 -20.64 6.64
N GLN A 430 -16.21 -21.81 6.56
CA GLN A 430 -16.61 -23.05 7.24
C GLN A 430 -18.08 -23.43 7.01
N THR A 431 -18.62 -23.13 5.82
CA THR A 431 -20.01 -23.38 5.46
C THR A 431 -20.11 -24.25 4.21
N GLN A 432 -21.28 -24.83 4.00
CA GLN A 432 -21.69 -25.37 2.71
C GLN A 432 -22.62 -24.37 2.03
N PHE A 433 -22.52 -24.28 0.70
CA PHE A 433 -23.38 -23.37 -0.04
C PHE A 433 -24.85 -23.79 0.05
N ASP A 434 -25.69 -22.92 0.60
CA ASP A 434 -27.15 -23.03 0.58
C ASP A 434 -27.74 -21.74 0.00
N ALA A 435 -28.33 -21.86 -1.18
CA ALA A 435 -28.79 -20.70 -1.94
C ALA A 435 -29.86 -19.86 -1.22
N ASP A 436 -30.68 -20.49 -0.38
CA ASP A 436 -31.81 -19.86 0.28
C ASP A 436 -31.51 -19.47 1.73
N ALA A 437 -30.41 -19.98 2.29
CA ALA A 437 -29.99 -19.63 3.65
C ALA A 437 -29.62 -18.14 3.76
N PRO A 438 -30.03 -17.46 4.84
CA PRO A 438 -29.54 -16.11 5.13
C PRO A 438 -28.05 -16.18 5.47
N ALA A 439 -27.24 -15.27 4.92
CA ALA A 439 -25.80 -15.25 5.20
C ALA A 439 -25.45 -14.24 6.30
N PRO A 440 -24.69 -14.66 7.32
CA PRO A 440 -24.27 -13.79 8.42
C PRO A 440 -23.18 -12.80 7.98
N ARG A 441 -22.99 -11.73 8.77
CA ARG A 441 -21.94 -10.71 8.55
C ARG A 441 -20.55 -11.32 8.39
N ALA A 442 -20.23 -12.33 9.20
CA ALA A 442 -18.97 -13.05 9.14
C ALA A 442 -18.69 -13.65 7.75
N HIS A 443 -19.70 -14.17 7.05
CA HIS A 443 -19.53 -14.75 5.71
C HIS A 443 -19.10 -13.67 4.71
N ILE A 444 -19.74 -12.51 4.72
CA ILE A 444 -19.43 -11.43 3.76
C ILE A 444 -17.97 -10.98 3.89
N VAL A 445 -17.50 -10.70 5.11
CA VAL A 445 -16.11 -10.28 5.31
C VAL A 445 -15.12 -11.39 4.96
N THR A 446 -15.46 -12.65 5.26
CA THR A 446 -14.62 -13.81 4.91
C THR A 446 -14.53 -14.01 3.41
N TYR A 447 -15.65 -13.90 2.67
CA TYR A 447 -15.68 -13.98 1.22
C TYR A 447 -14.89 -12.84 0.56
N LEU A 448 -14.98 -11.62 1.11
CA LEU A 448 -14.22 -10.48 0.62
C LEU A 448 -12.72 -10.63 0.88
N PHE A 449 -12.35 -11.11 2.06
CA PHE A 449 -10.97 -11.38 2.45
C PHE A 449 -10.35 -12.46 1.55
N ALA A 450 -10.96 -13.65 1.49
CA ALA A 450 -10.46 -14.77 0.70
C ALA A 450 -10.42 -14.44 -0.82
N SER A 451 -11.42 -13.72 -1.34
CA SER A 451 -11.40 -13.29 -2.76
C SER A 451 -10.43 -12.14 -3.07
N ALA A 452 -9.83 -11.51 -2.05
CA ALA A 452 -8.74 -10.54 -2.23
C ALA A 452 -7.36 -11.21 -2.19
N GLU A 453 -7.21 -12.26 -1.38
CA GLU A 453 -5.99 -13.06 -1.26
C GLU A 453 -5.74 -13.93 -2.50
N SER A 454 -6.76 -14.60 -3.04
CA SER A 454 -6.63 -15.51 -4.21
C SER A 454 -6.40 -14.81 -5.55
N GLY A 455 -6.28 -13.48 -5.57
CA GLY A 455 -5.91 -12.67 -6.75
C GLY A 455 -4.44 -12.26 -6.80
N ARG A 456 -3.64 -12.68 -5.82
CA ARG A 456 -2.17 -12.63 -5.82
C ARG A 456 -1.61 -13.93 -6.35
#